data_AF-A0A9D9SQZ5-F1
#
_entry.id   AF-A0A9D9SQZ5-F1
#
_cell.length_a   1.000
_cell.length_b   1.000
_cell.length_c   1.000
_cell.angle_alpha   90.00
_cell.angle_beta   90.00
_cell.angle_gamma   90.00
#
_symmetry.space_group_name_H-M   'P 1'
#
loop_
_entity.id
_entity.type
_entity.pdbx_description
1 polymer ?
#
loop_
_entity_poly.entity_id
_entity_poly.type
_entity_poly.pdbx_seq_one_letter_code
_entity_poly.pdbx_strand_id
1 'polypeptide(L)'
;LLGRPPRFKQVPVALLDVIIGVLGTLGRVVPALAAKAELARIGRYYATESMLVFDPSTGRYDADATPSTGTETLFDFYGGLVRGDIVPERGDHAVF
;
A
#
# COMPACT_ATOMS: atom_id res chain seq x y z
N LEU A 1 2.20 -19.93 4.38
CA LEU A 1 0.95 -20.66 4.09
C LEU A 1 1.11 -21.72 3.00
N LEU A 2 1.54 -21.36 1.78
CA LEU A 2 1.55 -22.32 0.65
C LEU A 2 2.91 -22.96 0.33
N GLY A 3 3.96 -22.68 1.13
CA GLY A 3 5.31 -23.23 0.91
C GLY A 3 5.99 -22.81 -0.40
N ARG A 4 5.46 -21.81 -1.11
CA ARG A 4 6.02 -21.32 -2.37
C ARG A 4 7.05 -20.21 -2.12
N PRO A 5 8.15 -20.18 -2.87
CA PRO A 5 9.10 -19.07 -2.77
C PRO A 5 8.40 -17.77 -3.21
N PRO A 6 8.52 -16.67 -2.43
CA PRO A 6 7.93 -15.40 -2.83
C PRO A 6 8.67 -14.83 -4.05
N ARG A 7 7.92 -14.20 -4.95
CA ARG A 7 8.46 -13.55 -6.15
C ARG A 7 8.38 -12.05 -5.97
N PHE A 8 9.52 -11.42 -5.71
CA PHE A 8 9.61 -9.97 -5.57
C PHE A 8 10.18 -9.34 -6.84
N LYS A 9 9.73 -8.12 -7.14
CA LYS A 9 10.37 -7.22 -8.10
C LYS A 9 10.68 -5.92 -7.37
N GLN A 10 11.93 -5.49 -7.44
CA GLN A 10 12.33 -4.19 -6.92
C GLN A 10 12.04 -3.13 -7.99
N VAL A 11 11.35 -2.07 -7.59
CA VAL A 11 10.96 -0.97 -8.47
C VAL A 11 11.44 0.32 -7.83
N PRO A 12 12.16 1.20 -8.56
CA PRO A 12 12.64 2.45 -8.00
C PRO A 12 11.48 3.41 -7.72
N VAL A 13 11.54 4.15 -6.61
CA VAL A 13 10.55 5.19 -6.28
C VAL A 13 10.43 6.24 -7.38
N ALA A 14 11.53 6.54 -8.09
CA ALA A 14 11.56 7.45 -9.22
C ALA A 14 10.59 7.05 -10.36
N LEU A 15 10.20 5.77 -10.46
CA LEU A 15 9.16 5.38 -11.41
C LEU A 15 7.82 6.07 -11.12
N LEU A 16 7.45 6.18 -9.83
CA LEU A 16 6.25 6.90 -9.43
C LEU A 16 6.36 8.39 -9.76
N ASP A 17 7.54 8.99 -9.60
CA ASP A 17 7.79 10.39 -10.00
C ASP A 17 7.55 10.60 -11.49
N VAL A 18 8.02 9.69 -12.34
CA VAL A 18 7.77 9.74 -13.80
C VAL A 18 6.29 9.61 -14.10
N ILE A 19 5.59 8.65 -13.47
CA ILE A 19 4.14 8.44 -13.67
C ILE A 19 3.36 9.70 -13.25
N ILE A 20 3.66 10.28 -12.09
CA ILE A 20 3.04 11.52 -11.60
C ILE A 20 3.29 12.66 -12.60
N GLY A 21 4.52 12.82 -13.08
CA GLY A 21 4.88 13.88 -14.02
C GLY A 21 4.15 13.79 -15.37
N VAL A 22 4.11 12.59 -15.96
CA VAL A 22 3.42 12.33 -17.24
C VAL A 22 1.91 12.51 -17.08
N LEU A 23 1.29 11.86 -16.09
CA LEU A 23 -0.15 11.96 -15.85
C LEU A 23 -0.58 13.37 -15.46
N GLY A 24 0.20 14.06 -14.63
CA GLY A 24 -0.09 15.44 -14.24
C GLY A 24 -0.01 16.41 -15.41
N THR A 25 0.92 16.19 -16.35
CA THR A 25 1.06 17.02 -17.54
C THR A 25 -0.11 16.83 -18.50
N LEU A 26 -0.44 15.58 -18.83
CA LEU A 26 -1.59 15.25 -19.68
C LEU A 26 -2.93 15.58 -19.01
N GLY A 27 -2.96 15.56 -17.68
CA GLY A 27 -4.10 15.91 -16.84
C GLY A 27 -4.61 17.34 -17.01
N ARG A 28 -3.77 18.25 -17.54
CA ARG A 28 -4.19 19.62 -17.87
C ARG A 28 -5.22 19.69 -19.00
N VAL A 29 -5.26 18.66 -19.85
CA VAL A 29 -6.21 18.54 -20.97
C VAL A 29 -7.25 17.48 -20.69
N VAL A 30 -6.88 16.39 -20.01
CA VAL A 30 -7.77 15.27 -19.70
C VAL A 30 -7.92 15.13 -18.17
N PRO A 31 -8.99 15.69 -17.57
CA PRO A 31 -9.15 15.74 -16.11
C PRO A 31 -9.02 14.39 -15.39
N ALA A 32 -9.47 13.30 -16.02
CA ALA A 32 -9.34 11.96 -15.45
C ALA A 32 -7.88 11.52 -15.23
N LEU A 33 -6.92 12.03 -16.00
CA LEU A 33 -5.49 11.74 -15.80
C LEU A 33 -4.92 12.52 -14.61
N ALA A 34 -5.44 13.71 -14.32
CA ALA A 34 -5.07 14.44 -13.11
C ALA A 34 -5.47 13.65 -11.84
N ALA A 35 -6.67 13.05 -11.83
CA ALA A 35 -7.11 12.19 -10.73
C ALA A 35 -6.18 10.97 -10.56
N LYS A 36 -5.72 10.34 -11.64
CA LYS A 36 -4.73 9.26 -11.59
C LYS A 36 -3.35 9.73 -11.13
N ALA A 37 -2.96 10.96 -11.45
CA ALA A 37 -1.74 11.57 -10.92
C ALA A 37 -1.81 11.74 -9.40
N GLU A 38 -2.95 12.19 -8.86
CA GLU A 38 -3.17 12.24 -7.40
C GLU A 38 -3.08 10.86 -6.77
N LEU A 39 -3.71 9.85 -7.37
CA LEU A 39 -3.60 8.47 -6.88
C LEU A 39 -2.14 7.99 -6.84
N ALA A 40 -1.34 8.33 -7.86
CA ALA A 40 0.08 8.01 -7.88
C ALA A 40 0.89 8.76 -6.80
N ARG A 41 0.52 10.01 -6.46
CA ARG A 41 1.15 10.75 -5.34
C ARG A 41 0.83 10.11 -3.99
N ILE A 42 -0.39 9.66 -3.78
CA ILE A 42 -0.78 8.90 -2.58
C ILE A 42 0.05 7.62 -2.49
N GLY A 43 0.16 6.87 -3.59
CA GLY A 43 1.01 5.66 -3.65
C GLY A 43 2.48 5.95 -3.33
N ARG A 44 3.03 7.05 -3.84
CA ARG A 44 4.41 7.47 -3.54
C ARG A 44 4.58 7.80 -2.06
N TYR A 45 3.64 8.53 -1.45
CA TYR A 45 3.67 8.86 -0.04
C TYR A 45 3.76 7.60 0.83
N TYR A 46 2.90 6.60 0.60
CA TYR A 46 2.95 5.33 1.32
C TYR A 46 4.21 4.50 1.03
N ALA A 47 4.86 4.68 -0.12
CA ALA A 47 6.10 3.99 -0.44
C ALA A 47 7.34 4.60 0.22
N THR A 48 7.29 5.86 0.65
CA THR A 48 8.45 6.59 1.21
C THR A 48 8.29 6.95 2.67
N GLU A 49 7.07 7.07 3.16
CA GLU A 49 6.79 7.44 4.55
C GLU A 49 6.51 6.20 5.40
N SER A 50 7.07 6.19 6.62
CA SER A 50 6.80 5.15 7.60
C SER A 50 5.43 5.35 8.23
N MET A 51 4.64 4.28 8.30
CA MET A 51 3.35 4.27 9.01
C MET A 51 3.49 3.93 10.50
N LEU A 52 4.72 3.74 10.98
CA LEU A 52 4.99 3.52 12.39
C LEU A 52 5.04 4.85 13.13
N VAL A 53 4.79 4.83 14.44
CA VAL A 53 4.95 6.01 15.28
C VAL A 53 6.43 6.41 15.33
N PHE A 54 6.70 7.70 15.24
CA PHE A 54 8.04 8.24 15.37
C PHE A 54 8.35 8.52 16.85
N ASP A 55 9.43 7.95 17.36
CA ASP A 55 9.96 8.24 18.68
C ASP A 55 10.97 9.40 18.60
N PRO A 56 10.64 10.60 19.14
CA PRO A 56 11.52 11.75 19.08
C PRO A 56 12.76 11.62 19.98
N SER A 57 12.74 10.73 20.98
CA SER A 57 13.86 10.55 21.91
C SER A 57 15.00 9.76 21.28
N THR A 58 14.68 8.78 20.43
CA THR A 58 15.66 7.96 19.71
C THR A 58 15.84 8.38 18.25
N GLY A 59 14.94 9.21 17.71
CA GLY A 59 14.95 9.66 16.32
C GLY A 59 14.62 8.55 15.33
N ARG A 60 13.88 7.53 15.77
CA ARG A 60 13.56 6.33 15.00
C ARG A 60 12.07 6.02 15.05
N TYR A 61 11.61 5.25 14.07
CA TYR A 61 10.27 4.70 14.08
C TYR A 61 10.20 3.46 14.97
N ASP A 62 9.12 3.33 15.75
CA ASP A 62 8.90 2.28 16.74
C ASP A 62 7.63 1.48 16.42
N ALA A 63 7.79 0.18 16.14
CA ALA A 63 6.67 -0.71 15.86
C ALA A 63 5.85 -1.05 17.11
N ASP A 64 6.49 -1.20 18.26
CA ASP A 64 5.85 -1.64 19.52
C ASP A 64 5.01 -0.51 20.13
N ALA A 65 5.44 0.74 19.95
CA ALA A 65 4.66 1.90 20.33
C ALA A 65 3.57 2.28 19.32
N THR A 66 3.55 1.68 18.12
CA THR A 66 2.56 2.00 17.07
C THR A 66 1.19 1.43 17.45
N PRO A 67 0.15 2.26 17.61
CA PRO A 67 -1.19 1.78 17.94
C PRO A 67 -1.71 0.83 16.85
N SER A 68 -2.29 -0.29 17.29
CA SER A 68 -2.96 -1.25 16.43
C SER A 68 -4.27 -1.71 17.08
N THR A 69 -5.20 -2.20 16.27
CA THR A 69 -6.52 -2.66 16.71
C THR A 69 -6.87 -3.98 16.05
N GLY A 70 -7.70 -4.78 16.74
CA GLY A 70 -8.05 -6.13 16.31
C GLY A 70 -7.07 -7.18 16.81
N THR A 71 -7.48 -8.45 16.70
CA THR A 71 -6.69 -9.62 17.10
C THR A 71 -6.46 -10.60 15.95
N GLU A 72 -7.14 -10.40 14.82
CA GLU A 72 -6.96 -11.22 13.62
C GLU A 72 -5.68 -10.79 12.89
N THR A 73 -4.78 -11.75 12.65
CA THR A 73 -3.58 -11.48 11.86
C THR A 73 -3.85 -11.72 10.37
N LEU A 74 -3.06 -11.07 9.52
CA LEU A 74 -3.10 -11.29 8.07
C LEU A 74 -2.88 -12.77 7.71
N PHE A 75 -2.05 -13.48 8.47
CA PHE A 75 -1.80 -14.90 8.26
C PHE A 75 -3.01 -15.77 8.61
N ASP A 76 -3.72 -15.46 9.70
CA ASP A 76 -4.92 -16.19 10.10
C ASP A 76 -6.02 -16.03 9.06
N PHE A 77 -6.25 -14.78 8.61
CA PHE A 77 -7.20 -14.45 7.56
C PHE A 77 -6.93 -15.26 6.27
N TYR A 78 -5.70 -15.19 5.75
CA TYR A 78 -5.35 -15.96 4.55
C TYR A 78 -5.36 -17.47 4.79
N GLY A 79 -5.11 -17.93 6.02
CA GLY A 79 -5.27 -19.32 6.41
C GLY A 79 -6.72 -19.79 6.26
N GLY A 80 -7.68 -19.00 6.73
CA GLY A 80 -9.12 -19.24 6.54
C GLY A 80 -9.53 -19.24 5.08
N LEU A 81 -8.99 -18.30 4.28
CA LEU A 81 -9.24 -18.25 2.84
C LEU A 81 -8.75 -19.52 2.12
N VAL A 82 -7.56 -20.03 2.48
CA VAL A 82 -7.00 -21.25 1.88
C VAL A 82 -7.81 -22.50 2.26
N ARG A 83 -8.37 -22.55 3.48
CA ARG A 83 -9.26 -23.64 3.91
C ARG A 83 -10.66 -23.56 3.32
N GLY A 84 -11.06 -22.38 2.82
CA GLY A 84 -12.40 -22.12 2.31
C GLY A 84 -13.40 -21.69 3.39
N ASP A 85 -12.92 -21.38 4.60
CA ASP A 85 -13.76 -20.96 5.73
C ASP A 85 -14.27 -19.52 5.58
N ILE A 86 -13.59 -18.71 4.74
CA ILE A 86 -13.83 -17.27 4.58
C ILE A 86 -14.04 -16.97 3.09
N VAL A 87 -15.09 -16.22 2.76
CA VAL A 87 -15.30 -15.63 1.43
C VAL A 87 -15.18 -14.11 1.56
N PRO A 88 -14.13 -13.49 0.99
CA PRO A 88 -13.91 -12.06 1.16
C PRO A 88 -14.87 -11.27 0.27
N GLU A 89 -15.67 -10.40 0.86
CA GLU A 89 -16.45 -9.41 0.14
C GLU A 89 -15.58 -8.20 -0.17
N ARG A 90 -15.36 -7.92 -1.46
CA ARG A 90 -14.40 -6.88 -1.90
C ARG A 90 -15.02 -5.52 -2.21
N GLY A 91 -16.35 -5.45 -2.37
CA GLY A 91 -17.09 -4.22 -2.63
C GLY A 91 -16.44 -3.29 -3.68
N ASP A 92 -16.56 -1.98 -3.47
CA ASP A 92 -15.92 -0.95 -4.30
C ASP A 92 -14.38 -0.92 -4.17
N HIS A 93 -13.81 -1.70 -3.23
CA HIS A 93 -12.36 -1.81 -3.02
C HIS A 93 -11.68 -2.82 -3.93
N ALA A 94 -12.38 -3.45 -4.87
CA ALA A 94 -11.82 -4.38 -5.86
C ALA A 94 -10.76 -3.76 -6.81
N VAL A 95 -10.56 -2.44 -6.73
CA VAL A 95 -9.49 -1.70 -7.41
C VAL A 95 -8.09 -1.97 -6.80
N PHE A 96 -8.02 -2.62 -5.64
CA PHE A 96 -6.78 -3.11 -5.02
C PHE A 96 -6.75 -4.64 -4.94
#